data_AF-A0A1Q5ZZW6-F1
#
_entry.id   AF-A0A1Q5ZZW6-F1
#
_cell.length_a   1.000
_cell.length_b   1.000
_cell.length_c   1.000
_cell.angle_alpha   90.00
_cell.angle_beta   90.00
_cell.angle_gamma   90.00
#
_symmetry.space_group_name_H-M   'P 1'
#
loop_
_entity.id
_entity.type
_entity.pdbx_description
1 polymer ?
#
loop_
_entity_poly.entity_id
_entity_poly.type
_entity_poly.pdbx_seq_one_letter_code
_entity_poly.pdbx_strand_id
1 'polypeptide(L)' 'MVRSAWPDYIFNPSYHALNLSDIKAYIDKNHHLPEIPSAQEVAKSGINLGEMNTKLLKKIEELTLYLIEK' A
#
# COMPACT_ATOMS: atom_id res chain seq x y z
N MET A 1 11.44 9.99 -16.13
CA MET A 1 11.48 8.52 -16.22
C MET A 1 10.99 7.95 -14.90
N VAL A 2 9.86 7.27 -14.87
CA VAL A 2 9.39 6.57 -13.66
C VAL A 2 10.29 5.33 -13.50
N ARG A 3 11.06 5.30 -12.41
CA ARG A 3 11.87 4.14 -11.97
C ARG A 3 11.36 3.57 -10.65
N SER A 4 10.10 3.82 -10.31
CA SER A 4 9.46 3.15 -9.18
C SER A 4 9.19 1.71 -9.60
N ALA A 5 9.70 0.74 -8.85
CA ALA A 5 9.47 -0.68 -9.12
C ALA A 5 7.97 -0.95 -9.18
N TRP A 6 7.51 -1.49 -10.30
CA TRP A 6 6.10 -1.80 -10.53
C TRP A 6 5.68 -2.95 -9.59
N PRO A 7 4.50 -2.89 -8.97
CA PRO A 7 4.18 -3.75 -7.84
C PRO A 7 3.83 -5.20 -8.19
N ASP A 8 3.90 -5.65 -9.45
CA ASP A 8 3.57 -7.03 -9.89
C ASP A 8 4.09 -8.18 -8.99
N TYR A 9 5.18 -7.95 -8.24
CA TYR A 9 5.69 -8.86 -7.21
C TYR A 9 4.65 -9.23 -6.14
N ILE A 10 3.55 -8.48 -5.96
CA ILE A 10 2.44 -8.82 -5.05
C ILE A 10 1.87 -10.21 -5.37
N PHE A 11 1.85 -10.60 -6.64
CA PHE A 11 1.30 -11.89 -7.07
C PHE A 11 2.35 -13.02 -7.08
N ASN A 12 3.58 -12.76 -6.62
CA ASN A 12 4.58 -13.80 -6.48
C ASN A 12 4.18 -14.77 -5.34
N PRO A 13 4.28 -16.10 -5.52
CA PRO A 13 4.00 -17.07 -4.45
C PRO A 13 4.84 -16.88 -3.16
N SER A 14 5.98 -16.20 -3.23
CA SER A 14 6.80 -15.86 -2.06
C SER A 14 6.44 -14.52 -1.42
N TYR A 15 5.47 -13.79 -1.98
CA TYR A 15 5.01 -12.54 -1.40
C TYR A 15 4.20 -12.80 -0.13
N HIS A 16 4.56 -12.13 0.95
CA HIS A 16 3.88 -12.23 2.23
C HIS A 16 3.06 -10.97 2.48
N ALA A 17 1.79 -11.01 2.08
CA ALA A 17 0.84 -9.97 2.40
C ALA A 17 0.58 -9.95 3.92
N LEU A 18 0.38 -8.75 4.49
CA LEU A 18 -0.07 -8.63 5.89
C LEU A 18 -1.45 -9.29 6.03
N ASN A 19 -1.79 -9.88 7.17
CA ASN A 19 -3.17 -10.35 7.34
C ASN A 19 -4.11 -9.14 7.57
N LEU A 20 -5.40 -9.32 7.25
CA LEU A 20 -6.40 -8.25 7.39
C LEU A 20 -6.59 -7.78 8.84
N SER A 21 -6.34 -8.64 9.84
CA SER A 21 -6.38 -8.26 11.26
C SER A 21 -5.27 -7.28 11.64
N ASP A 22 -4.05 -7.47 11.15
CA ASP A 22 -2.91 -6.58 11.40
C ASP A 22 -3.12 -5.24 10.69
N ILE A 23 -3.65 -5.27 9.47
CA ILE A 23 -4.05 -4.06 8.74
C ILE A 23 -5.10 -3.29 9.54
N LYS A 24 -6.12 -3.98 10.06
CA LYS A 24 -7.15 -3.36 10.89
C LYS A 24 -6.55 -2.70 12.13
N ALA A 25 -5.68 -3.41 12.86
CA ALA A 25 -5.01 -2.87 14.05
C ALA A 25 -4.17 -1.62 13.71
N TYR A 26 -3.51 -1.62 12.55
CA TYR A 26 -2.78 -0.44 12.07
C TYR A 26 -3.72 0.74 11.78
N ILE A 27 -4.84 0.51 11.08
CA ILE A 27 -5.81 1.56 10.75
C ILE A 27 -6.43 2.15 12.02
N ASP A 28 -6.80 1.31 12.99
CA ASP A 28 -7.40 1.75 14.25
C ASP A 28 -6.45 2.68 15.03
N LYS A 29 -5.13 2.45 14.92
CA LYS A 29 -4.09 3.23 15.60
C LYS A 29 -3.65 4.48 14.83
N ASN A 30 -3.52 4.39 13.50
CA ASN A 30 -2.84 5.42 12.70
C ASN A 30 -3.81 6.20 11.78
N HIS A 31 -5.05 5.73 11.62
CA HIS A 31 -6.09 6.34 10.77
C HIS A 31 -5.73 6.49 9.29
N HIS A 32 -4.75 5.71 8.80
CA HIS A 32 -4.42 5.56 7.39
C HIS A 32 -3.87 4.15 7.13
N LEU A 33 -3.72 3.78 5.86
CA LEU A 33 -3.16 2.49 5.48
C LEU A 33 -1.64 2.44 5.72
N PRO A 34 -1.08 1.24 6.01
CA PRO A 34 0.37 1.05 5.99
C PRO A 34 0.99 1.54 4.66
N GLU A 35 2.18 2.12 4.75
CA GLU A 35 2.98 2.65 3.63
C GLU A 35 2.40 3.88 2.90
N ILE A 36 1.14 4.24 3.17
CA ILE A 36 0.53 5.48 2.70
C ILE A 36 0.83 6.58 3.72
N PRO A 37 1.38 7.74 3.31
CA PRO A 37 1.61 8.83 4.24
C PRO A 37 0.29 9.35 4.81
N SER A 38 0.33 9.77 6.07
CA SER A 38 -0.78 10.46 6.71
C SER A 38 -1.05 11.81 6.06
N ALA A 39 -2.26 12.33 6.19
CA ALA A 39 -2.61 13.66 5.70
C ALA A 39 -1.69 14.76 6.28
N GLN A 40 -1.25 14.61 7.54
CA GLN A 40 -0.34 15.56 8.19
C GLN A 40 1.05 15.55 7.54
N GLU A 41 1.58 14.37 7.21
CA GLU A 41 2.87 14.24 6.51
C GLU A 41 2.80 14.83 5.10
N VAL A 42 1.71 14.56 4.37
CA VAL A 42 1.47 15.14 3.03
C VAL A 42 1.42 16.67 3.10
N ALA A 43 0.72 17.23 4.09
CA ALA A 43 0.64 18.68 4.27
C ALA A 43 1.99 19.32 4.60
N LYS A 44 2.84 18.64 5.37
CA LYS A 44 4.14 19.14 5.82
C LYS A 44 5.23 19.02 4.76
N SER A 45 5.27 17.90 4.04
CA SER A 45 6.42 17.50 3.20
C SER A 45 6.07 17.36 1.73
N GLY A 46 4.80 17.53 1.36
CA GLY A 46 4.32 17.23 0.01
C GLY A 46 4.39 15.73 -0.30
N ILE A 47 4.13 15.39 -1.56
CA ILE A 47 4.28 14.03 -2.08
C ILE A 47 4.86 14.03 -3.49
N ASN A 48 5.57 12.97 -3.83
CA ASN A 48 5.85 12.65 -5.22
C ASN A 48 4.65 11.90 -5.82
N LEU A 49 4.00 12.48 -6.83
CA LEU A 49 2.81 11.89 -7.46
C LEU A 49 3.09 10.53 -8.11
N GLY A 50 4.28 10.34 -8.70
CA GLY A 50 4.66 9.06 -9.30
C GLY A 50 4.80 7.97 -8.25
N GLU A 51 5.47 8.26 -7.14
CA GLU A 51 5.59 7.32 -6.01
C GLU A 51 4.24 7.02 -5.37
N MET A 52 3.39 8.03 -5.20
CA MET A 52 2.04 7.83 -4.65
C MET A 52 1.19 6.94 -5.58
N ASN A 53 1.26 7.14 -6.89
CA ASN A 53 0.56 6.28 -7.85
C ASN A 53 1.05 4.83 -7.80
N THR A 54 2.36 4.60 -7.67
CA THR A 54 2.91 3.25 -7.47
C THR A 54 2.39 2.61 -6.18
N LYS A 55 2.35 3.37 -5.07
CA LYS A 55 1.78 2.89 -3.80
C LYS A 55 0.29 2.56 -3.92
N LEU A 56 -0.49 3.39 -4.60
CA LEU A 56 -1.92 3.14 -4.81
C LEU A 56 -2.14 1.87 -5.63
N LEU A 57 -1.37 1.66 -6.71
CA LEU A 57 -1.46 0.43 -7.48
C LEU A 57 -1.11 -0.80 -6.63
N LYS A 58 -0.04 -0.73 -5.83
CA LYS A 58 0.31 -1.79 -4.88
C LYS A 58 -0.87 -2.16 -3.98
N LYS A 59 -1.59 -1.16 -3.44
CA LYS A 59 -2.77 -1.40 -2.60
C LYS A 59 -3.93 -2.02 -3.38
N ILE A 60 -4.12 -1.66 -4.65
CA ILE A 60 -5.12 -2.29 -5.52
C ILE A 60 -4.79 -3.77 -5.76
N GLU A 61 -3.52 -4.10 -6.00
CA GLU A 61 -3.07 -5.49 -6.18
C GLU A 61 -3.20 -6.30 -4.89
N GLU A 62 -2.79 -5.75 -3.74
CA GLU A 62 -2.97 -6.39 -2.42
C GLU A 62 -4.47 -6.64 -2.12
N LEU A 63 -5.34 -5.66 -2.39
CA LEU A 63 -6.79 -5.83 -2.26
C LEU A 63 -7.32 -6.94 -3.17
N THR A 64 -6.83 -7.01 -4.41
CA THR A 64 -7.20 -8.07 -5.35
C THR A 64 -6.72 -9.43 -4.85
N LEU A 65 -5.49 -9.52 -4.33
CA LEU A 65 -4.93 -10.73 -3.71
C LEU A 65 -5.83 -11.23 -2.55
N TYR A 66 -6.23 -10.34 -1.62
CA TYR A 66 -7.14 -10.72 -0.54
C TYR A 66 -8.53 -11.16 -1.01
N LEU A 67 -8.98 -10.73 -2.19
CA LEU A 67 -10.25 -11.16 -2.76
C LEU A 67 -10.17 -12.55 -3.40
N ILE A 68 -9.02 -12.90 -3.99
CA ILE A 68 -8.82 -14.21 -4.64
C ILE A 68 -8.38 -15.30 -3.66
N GLU A 69 -7.76 -14.95 -2.53
CA GLU A 69 -7.37 -15.91 -1.48
C GLU A 69 -8.53 -16.31 -0.54
N LYS A 70 -9.73 -15.73 -0.73
CA LYS A 70 -10.93 -16.02 0.07
C LYS A 70 -11.67 -17.28 -0.38
#